data_AF-A0A6N2D0X0-F1
#
_entry.id   AF-A0A6N2D0X0-F1
#
_cell.length_a   1.000
_cell.length_b   1.000
_cell.length_c   1.000
_cell.angle_alpha   90.00
_cell.angle_beta   90.00
_cell.angle_gamma   90.00
#
_symmetry.space_group_name_H-M   'P 1'
#
loop_
_entity.id
_entity.type
_entity.pdbx_description
1 polymer ?
#
loop_
_entity_poly.entity_id
_entity_poly.type
_entity_poly.pdbx_seq_one_letter_code
_entity_poly.pdbx_strand_id
1 'polypeptide(L)'
;MTTFREVVKEVPSIADAFEPGLRALHARDRARILAPEPRRLRGSVDLDEALRVDRPGENRWDYIIGLSAGEAERAIFVEVHPASTSDVATMLRKLQWLKEWLRGEGAALRALRDSRPYRWVASGKVVIRPGTPQARRLASSGLAFPVRELEL
;
A
#
# COMPACT_ATOMS: atom_id res chain seq x y z
N MET A 1 16.14 16.92 5.01
CA MET A 1 15.40 15.71 5.43
C MET A 1 14.74 15.14 4.18
N THR A 2 14.92 13.87 3.86
CA THR A 2 14.41 13.31 2.60
C THR A 2 12.89 13.17 2.64
N THR A 3 12.23 13.72 1.63
CA THR A 3 10.77 13.66 1.46
C THR A 3 10.35 12.41 0.69
N PHE A 4 9.08 12.02 0.83
CA PHE A 4 8.47 10.94 0.06
C PHE A 4 8.58 11.18 -1.44
N ARG A 5 8.40 12.42 -1.90
CA ARG A 5 8.52 12.77 -3.32
C ARG A 5 9.92 12.55 -3.85
N GLU A 6 10.95 12.96 -3.11
CA GLU A 6 12.35 12.75 -3.49
C GLU A 6 12.64 11.25 -3.58
N VAL A 7 12.23 10.47 -2.57
CA VAL A 7 12.40 9.02 -2.58
C VAL A 7 11.72 8.34 -3.77
N VAL A 8 10.49 8.73 -4.13
CA VAL A 8 9.81 8.15 -5.31
C VAL A 8 10.59 8.45 -6.59
N LYS A 9 11.09 9.68 -6.75
CA LYS A 9 11.88 10.07 -7.93
C LYS A 9 13.22 9.34 -8.05
N GLU A 10 13.76 8.85 -6.94
CA GLU A 10 14.99 8.06 -6.93
C GLU A 10 14.78 6.59 -7.31
N VAL A 11 13.54 6.08 -7.31
CA VAL A 11 13.22 4.71 -7.71
C VAL A 11 12.85 4.70 -9.19
N PRO A 12 13.74 4.24 -10.11
CA PRO A 12 13.57 4.46 -11.54
C PRO A 12 12.26 3.89 -12.11
N SER A 13 11.82 2.74 -11.58
CA SER A 13 10.62 2.04 -12.05
C SER A 13 9.30 2.77 -11.73
N ILE A 14 9.32 3.80 -10.87
CA ILE A 14 8.13 4.58 -10.48
C ILE A 14 8.39 6.09 -10.43
N ALA A 15 9.52 6.56 -10.95
CA ALA A 15 9.98 7.95 -10.78
C ALA A 15 8.96 8.98 -11.32
N ASP A 16 8.25 8.61 -12.38
CA ASP A 16 7.24 9.45 -13.05
C ASP A 16 5.80 9.21 -12.54
N ALA A 17 5.61 8.29 -11.58
CA ALA A 17 4.28 7.90 -11.09
C ALA A 17 3.83 8.67 -9.82
N PHE A 18 4.62 9.65 -9.38
CA PHE A 18 4.26 10.48 -8.22
C PHE A 18 3.11 11.43 -8.55
N GLU A 19 2.08 11.41 -7.71
CA GLU A 19 0.99 12.37 -7.74
C GLU A 19 0.76 13.04 -6.39
N PRO A 20 0.44 14.36 -6.34
CA PRO A 20 0.11 15.04 -5.09
C PRO A 20 -1.14 14.47 -4.40
N GLY A 21 -1.10 14.37 -3.06
CA GLY A 21 -2.23 13.83 -2.29
C GLY A 21 -2.55 12.39 -2.69
N LEU A 22 -3.84 12.08 -2.86
CA LEU A 22 -4.34 10.76 -3.29
C LEU A 22 -4.65 10.68 -4.79
N ARG A 23 -4.04 11.54 -5.62
CA ARG A 23 -4.43 11.67 -7.04
C ARG A 23 -3.97 10.50 -7.90
N ALA A 24 -2.98 9.70 -7.49
CA ALA A 24 -2.62 8.47 -8.19
C ALA A 24 -3.69 7.39 -8.05
N LEU A 25 -4.45 7.37 -6.95
CA LEU A 25 -5.45 6.34 -6.71
C LEU A 25 -6.62 6.48 -7.68
N HIS A 26 -7.09 5.35 -8.22
CA HIS A 26 -8.34 5.30 -8.95
C HIS A 26 -9.50 5.82 -8.09
N ALA A 27 -10.45 6.53 -8.71
CA ALA A 27 -11.54 7.19 -7.99
C ALA A 27 -12.35 6.24 -7.09
N ARG A 28 -12.60 5.02 -7.56
CA ARG A 28 -13.30 3.97 -6.79
C ARG A 28 -12.55 3.59 -5.51
N ASP A 29 -11.23 3.51 -5.58
CA ASP A 29 -10.38 3.04 -4.49
C ASP A 29 -10.11 4.18 -3.51
N ARG A 30 -9.85 5.38 -4.04
CA ARG A 30 -9.73 6.62 -3.26
C ARG A 30 -10.95 6.88 -2.37
N ALA A 31 -12.15 6.53 -2.82
CA ALA A 31 -13.38 6.70 -2.03
C ALA A 31 -13.41 5.87 -0.73
N ARG A 32 -12.50 4.90 -0.56
CA ARG A 32 -12.35 4.06 0.64
C ARG A 32 -11.24 4.56 1.57
N ILE A 33 -10.59 5.68 1.23
CA ILE A 33 -9.51 6.26 2.02
C ILE A 33 -10.04 7.52 2.69
N LEU A 34 -10.11 7.50 4.02
CA LEU A 34 -10.54 8.62 4.84
C LEU A 34 -9.30 9.36 5.34
N ALA A 35 -9.13 10.60 4.89
CA ALA A 35 -8.03 11.47 5.30
C ALA A 35 -8.60 12.66 6.08
N PRO A 36 -8.87 12.52 7.40
CA PRO A 36 -9.44 13.60 8.21
C PRO A 36 -8.51 14.82 8.29
N GLU A 37 -7.21 14.61 8.12
CA GLU A 37 -6.20 15.67 8.03
C GLU A 37 -5.50 15.66 6.66
N PRO A 38 -6.12 16.16 5.57
CA PRO A 38 -5.56 16.09 4.22
C PRO A 38 -4.18 16.74 4.08
N ARG A 39 -3.84 17.70 4.95
CA ARG A 39 -2.53 18.37 4.99
C ARG A 39 -1.37 17.43 5.36
N ARG A 40 -1.69 16.27 5.95
CA ARG A 40 -0.71 15.21 6.24
C ARG A 40 -0.36 14.39 5.00
N LEU A 41 -1.16 14.43 3.93
CA LEU A 41 -0.86 13.72 2.69
C LEU A 41 0.29 14.40 1.95
N ARG A 42 1.32 13.62 1.60
CA ARG A 42 2.51 14.08 0.87
C ARG A 42 2.51 13.67 -0.59
N GLY A 43 1.80 12.60 -0.91
CA GLY A 43 1.61 12.13 -2.27
C GLY A 43 1.18 10.68 -2.31
N SER A 44 0.98 10.18 -3.52
CA SER A 44 0.65 8.79 -3.79
C SER A 44 1.30 8.32 -5.08
N VAL A 45 1.40 7.00 -5.21
CA VAL A 45 1.85 6.28 -6.40
C VAL A 45 0.90 5.11 -6.64
N ASP A 46 0.50 4.93 -7.89
CA ASP A 46 -0.14 3.70 -8.38
C ASP A 46 0.97 2.75 -8.84
N LEU A 47 1.33 1.83 -7.95
CA LEU A 47 2.44 0.91 -8.14
C LEU A 47 2.06 -0.23 -9.11
N ASP A 48 0.80 -0.66 -9.13
CA ASP A 48 0.34 -1.68 -10.08
C ASP A 48 0.40 -1.16 -11.51
N GLU A 49 -0.13 0.04 -11.76
CA GLU A 49 -0.10 0.63 -13.10
C GLU A 49 1.33 1.00 -13.53
N ALA A 50 2.13 1.60 -12.63
CA ALA A 50 3.50 1.99 -12.94
C ALA A 50 4.38 0.79 -13.35
N LEU A 51 4.17 -0.38 -12.73
CA LEU A 51 4.93 -1.60 -13.04
C LEU A 51 4.19 -2.52 -14.02
N ARG A 52 3.07 -2.08 -14.60
CA ARG A 52 2.19 -2.96 -15.36
C ARG A 52 2.87 -3.56 -16.58
N VAL A 53 3.63 -2.72 -17.30
CA VAL A 53 4.31 -3.06 -18.55
C VAL A 53 5.56 -3.89 -18.28
N ASP A 54 6.37 -3.50 -17.30
CA ASP A 54 7.65 -4.15 -17.03
C ASP A 54 7.51 -5.47 -16.28
N ARG A 55 6.41 -5.65 -15.55
CA ARG A 55 6.18 -6.83 -14.69
C ARG A 55 4.83 -7.48 -14.93
N PRO A 56 4.51 -7.91 -16.16
CA PRO A 56 3.20 -8.43 -16.50
C PRO A 56 2.90 -9.74 -15.77
N GLY A 57 1.69 -9.85 -15.21
CA GLY A 57 1.21 -11.08 -14.56
C GLY A 57 1.77 -11.35 -13.16
N GLU A 58 2.66 -10.50 -12.64
CA GLU A 58 3.12 -10.59 -11.25
C GLU A 58 2.00 -10.20 -10.26
N ASN A 59 2.13 -10.65 -9.00
CA ASN A 59 1.20 -10.31 -7.93
C ASN A 59 1.47 -8.89 -7.39
N ARG A 60 1.49 -7.89 -8.27
CA ARG A 60 1.87 -6.50 -7.97
C ARG A 60 0.93 -5.87 -6.95
N TRP A 61 1.45 -4.99 -6.11
CA TRP A 61 0.70 -4.27 -5.08
C TRP A 61 0.14 -2.96 -5.65
N ASP A 62 -1.02 -2.53 -5.18
CA ASP A 62 -1.74 -1.43 -5.83
C ASP A 62 -1.10 -0.05 -5.55
N TYR A 63 -1.01 0.39 -4.30
CA TYR A 63 -0.69 1.80 -4.01
C TYR A 63 0.38 2.01 -2.94
N ILE A 64 1.05 3.15 -3.04
CA ILE A 64 1.92 3.71 -2.00
C ILE A 64 1.39 5.10 -1.64
N ILE A 65 1.30 5.42 -0.34
CA ILE A 65 0.85 6.73 0.14
C ILE A 65 1.89 7.29 1.11
N GLY A 66 2.36 8.50 0.81
CA GLY A 66 3.24 9.28 1.67
C GLY A 66 2.45 10.14 2.65
N LEU A 67 2.86 10.12 3.92
CA LEU A 67 2.23 10.82 5.04
C LEU A 67 3.28 11.61 5.84
N SER A 68 2.88 12.74 6.40
CA SER A 68 3.68 13.38 7.44
C SER A 68 3.55 12.64 8.78
N ALA A 69 4.66 12.59 9.51
CA ALA A 69 4.79 12.00 10.84
C ALA A 69 5.64 12.91 11.72
N GLY A 70 5.04 14.02 12.17
CA GLY A 70 5.76 15.11 12.84
C GLY A 70 6.65 15.84 11.84
N GLU A 71 7.94 15.94 12.15
CA GLU A 71 8.92 16.54 11.25
C GLU A 71 9.30 15.61 10.09
N ALA A 72 9.09 14.28 10.22
CA ALA A 72 9.44 13.26 9.24
C ALA A 72 8.30 12.94 8.24
N GLU A 73 8.61 12.20 7.17
CA GLU A 73 7.62 11.57 6.29
C GLU A 73 7.70 10.04 6.39
N ARG A 74 6.56 9.38 6.20
CA ARG A 74 6.43 7.92 6.21
C ARG A 74 5.63 7.44 5.01
N ALA A 75 5.83 6.19 4.63
CA ALA A 75 5.08 5.51 3.59
C ALA A 75 4.24 4.37 4.17
N ILE A 76 3.01 4.27 3.68
CA ILE A 76 2.17 3.08 3.81
C ILE A 76 1.91 2.50 2.41
N PHE A 77 1.61 1.21 2.36
CA PHE A 77 1.37 0.44 1.15
C PHE A 77 -0.04 -0.14 1.23
N VAL A 78 -0.89 0.23 0.29
CA VAL A 78 -2.33 -0.05 0.33
C VAL A 78 -2.70 -0.95 -0.83
N GLU A 79 -3.40 -2.03 -0.52
CA GLU A 79 -3.94 -2.99 -1.48
C GLU A 79 -5.46 -2.99 -1.36
N VAL A 80 -6.17 -2.82 -2.48
CA VAL A 80 -7.63 -2.84 -2.55
C VAL A 80 -8.09 -4.15 -3.20
N HIS A 81 -8.47 -5.11 -2.37
CA HIS A 81 -8.78 -6.47 -2.83
C HIS A 81 -10.01 -7.05 -2.12
N PRO A 82 -10.81 -7.93 -2.75
CA PRO A 82 -11.86 -8.67 -2.06
C PRO A 82 -11.34 -9.33 -0.78
N ALA A 83 -12.12 -9.28 0.32
CA ALA A 83 -11.69 -9.71 1.65
C ALA A 83 -12.44 -10.95 2.14
N SER A 84 -12.41 -12.02 1.34
CA SER A 84 -12.93 -13.34 1.69
C SER A 84 -11.82 -14.29 2.12
N THR A 85 -12.19 -15.43 2.71
CA THR A 85 -11.19 -16.42 3.17
C THR A 85 -10.39 -17.04 2.03
N SER A 86 -10.96 -17.14 0.81
CA SER A 86 -10.24 -17.61 -0.39
C SER A 86 -9.18 -16.61 -0.88
N ASP A 87 -9.31 -15.32 -0.56
CA ASP A 87 -8.40 -14.27 -1.03
C ASP A 87 -7.11 -14.21 -0.20
N VAL A 88 -7.09 -14.82 0.98
CA VAL A 88 -5.94 -14.79 1.92
C VAL A 88 -4.66 -15.30 1.25
N ALA A 89 -4.74 -16.37 0.47
CA ALA A 89 -3.57 -16.91 -0.22
C ALA A 89 -3.02 -15.93 -1.26
N THR A 90 -3.90 -15.26 -2.01
CA THR A 90 -3.53 -14.23 -2.98
C THR A 90 -2.89 -13.03 -2.31
N MET A 91 -3.49 -12.51 -1.24
CA MET A 91 -2.95 -11.38 -0.49
C MET A 91 -1.56 -11.64 0.08
N LEU A 92 -1.29 -12.87 0.54
CA LEU A 92 0.04 -13.24 1.01
C LEU A 92 1.07 -13.30 -0.12
N ARG A 93 0.68 -13.72 -1.33
CA ARG A 93 1.55 -13.63 -2.51
C ARG A 93 1.81 -12.18 -2.92
N LYS A 94 0.77 -11.33 -2.95
CA LYS A 94 0.92 -9.89 -3.23
C LYS A 94 1.86 -9.23 -2.21
N LEU A 95 1.70 -9.56 -0.93
CA LEU A 95 2.55 -9.02 0.14
C LEU A 95 4.00 -9.49 0.03
N GLN A 96 4.22 -10.77 -0.30
CA GLN A 96 5.55 -11.30 -0.50
C GLN A 96 6.25 -10.59 -1.66
N TRP A 97 5.55 -10.42 -2.78
CA TRP A 97 6.02 -9.67 -3.93
C TRP A 97 6.41 -8.24 -3.55
N LEU A 98 5.56 -7.52 -2.81
CA LEU A 98 5.85 -6.16 -2.36
C LEU A 98 7.12 -6.10 -1.51
N LYS A 99 7.26 -7.04 -0.56
CA LYS A 99 8.44 -7.11 0.30
C LYS A 99 9.72 -7.41 -0.48
N GLU A 100 9.63 -8.22 -1.54
CA GLU A 100 10.75 -8.49 -2.44
C GLU A 100 11.13 -7.25 -3.22
N TRP A 101 10.16 -6.56 -3.82
CA TRP A 101 10.37 -5.30 -4.51
C TRP A 101 10.99 -4.24 -3.59
N LEU A 102 10.49 -4.10 -2.37
CA LEU A 102 11.02 -3.21 -1.32
C LEU A 102 12.40 -3.60 -0.79
N ARG A 103 12.88 -4.83 -1.04
CA ARG A 103 14.27 -5.23 -0.73
C ARG A 103 15.24 -4.89 -1.86
N GLY A 104 14.73 -4.78 -3.09
CA GLY A 104 15.49 -4.38 -4.28
C GLY A 104 15.22 -2.93 -4.63
N GLU A 105 14.56 -2.70 -5.77
CA GLU A 105 14.30 -1.38 -6.35
C GLU A 105 13.62 -0.39 -5.38
N GLY A 106 12.69 -0.87 -4.56
CA GLY A 106 11.96 -0.04 -3.60
C GLY A 106 12.67 0.17 -2.26
N ALA A 107 13.98 -0.09 -2.14
CA ALA A 107 14.71 -0.04 -0.87
C ALA A 107 14.61 1.31 -0.14
N ALA A 108 14.64 2.43 -0.87
CA ALA A 108 14.49 3.76 -0.28
C ALA A 108 13.10 3.98 0.33
N LEU A 109 12.04 3.50 -0.33
CA LEU A 109 10.67 3.52 0.21
C LEU A 109 10.52 2.63 1.44
N ARG A 110 11.22 1.48 1.47
CA ARG A 110 11.23 0.61 2.65
C ARG A 110 11.80 1.33 3.87
N ALA A 111 12.77 2.21 3.71
CA ALA A 111 13.33 3.00 4.81
C ALA A 111 12.31 4.00 5.39
N LEU A 112 11.43 4.54 4.55
CA LEU A 112 10.34 5.44 4.96
C LEU A 112 9.12 4.72 5.55
N ARG A 113 9.07 3.38 5.57
CA ARG A 113 7.86 2.65 5.96
C ARG A 113 7.37 3.02 7.38
N ASP A 114 6.06 3.09 7.54
CA ASP A 114 5.45 3.18 8.87
C ASP A 114 5.63 1.87 9.68
N SER A 115 5.41 1.95 10.99
CA SER A 115 5.45 0.84 11.95
C SER A 115 4.53 -0.32 11.56
N ARG A 116 3.34 0.00 11.05
CA ARG A 116 2.45 -0.93 10.38
C ARG A 116 2.32 -0.39 8.97
N PRO A 117 3.07 -0.87 7.97
CA PRO A 117 3.06 -0.22 6.67
C PRO A 117 2.07 -0.85 5.68
N TYR A 118 1.77 -2.13 5.81
CA TYR A 118 0.95 -2.87 4.84
C TYR A 118 -0.54 -2.82 5.23
N ARG A 119 -1.38 -2.31 4.34
CA ARG A 119 -2.82 -2.11 4.53
C ARG A 119 -3.61 -2.86 3.47
N TRP A 120 -4.64 -3.57 3.92
CA TRP A 120 -5.60 -4.22 3.05
C TRP A 120 -6.96 -3.54 3.22
N VAL A 121 -7.44 -2.94 2.15
CA VAL A 121 -8.75 -2.33 2.05
C VAL A 121 -9.65 -3.26 1.23
N ALA A 122 -10.81 -3.62 1.77
CA ALA A 122 -11.75 -4.47 1.09
C ALA A 122 -12.44 -3.71 -0.04
N SER A 123 -12.39 -4.25 -1.25
CA SER A 123 -13.18 -3.71 -2.37
C SER A 123 -14.70 -3.88 -2.16
N GLY A 124 -15.09 -4.79 -1.26
CA GLY A 124 -16.48 -5.07 -0.88
C GLY A 124 -16.65 -5.39 0.61
N LYS A 125 -17.40 -6.45 0.94
CA LYS A 125 -17.59 -6.90 2.33
C LYS A 125 -16.32 -7.55 2.87
N VAL A 126 -16.06 -7.36 4.17
CA VAL A 126 -15.06 -8.14 4.90
C VAL A 126 -15.75 -9.40 5.42
N VAL A 127 -15.41 -10.56 4.86
CA VAL A 127 -15.99 -11.86 5.22
C VAL A 127 -15.08 -12.63 6.17
N ILE A 128 -13.77 -12.34 6.14
CA ILE A 128 -12.80 -12.89 7.11
C ILE A 128 -13.20 -12.45 8.51
N ARG A 129 -13.25 -13.41 9.45
CA ARG A 129 -13.60 -13.15 10.85
C ARG A 129 -12.35 -13.06 11.73
N PRO A 130 -12.30 -12.16 12.73
CA PRO A 130 -11.24 -12.14 13.75
C PRO A 130 -11.11 -13.49 14.47
N GLY A 131 -9.92 -13.80 14.98
CA GLY A 131 -9.63 -15.03 15.74
C GLY A 131 -9.49 -16.32 14.91
N THR A 132 -9.91 -16.29 13.65
CA THR A 132 -9.76 -17.43 12.72
C THR A 132 -8.27 -17.72 12.41
N PRO A 133 -7.93 -18.96 12.00
CA PRO A 133 -6.57 -19.28 11.53
C PRO A 133 -6.09 -18.36 10.40
N GLN A 134 -7.01 -17.97 9.50
CA GLN A 134 -6.74 -17.01 8.42
C GLN A 134 -6.33 -15.64 8.98
N ALA A 135 -7.10 -15.10 9.92
CA ALA A 135 -6.78 -13.82 10.58
C ALA A 135 -5.42 -13.87 11.28
N ARG A 136 -5.12 -14.97 11.98
CA ARG A 136 -3.81 -15.18 12.62
C ARG A 136 -2.67 -15.23 11.61
N ARG A 137 -2.86 -15.95 10.48
CA ARG A 137 -1.86 -16.03 9.40
C ARG A 137 -1.56 -14.65 8.80
N LEU A 138 -2.57 -13.81 8.60
CA LEU A 138 -2.39 -12.43 8.13
C LEU A 138 -1.55 -11.62 9.13
N ALA A 139 -1.92 -11.65 10.41
CA ALA A 139 -1.20 -10.93 11.46
C ALA A 139 0.27 -11.36 11.56
N SER A 140 0.55 -12.67 11.54
CA SER A 140 1.92 -13.20 11.56
C SER A 140 2.75 -12.78 10.34
N SER A 141 2.11 -12.46 9.21
CA SER A 141 2.80 -11.94 8.02
C SER A 141 3.09 -10.44 8.09
N GLY A 142 2.57 -9.73 9.10
CA GLY A 142 2.66 -8.28 9.23
C GLY A 142 1.64 -7.49 8.40
N LEU A 143 0.65 -8.16 7.80
CA LEU A 143 -0.45 -7.51 7.09
C LEU A 143 -1.56 -7.13 8.07
N ALA A 144 -1.97 -5.87 8.04
CA ALA A 144 -3.12 -5.42 8.83
C ALA A 144 -4.39 -6.18 8.44
N PHE A 145 -5.28 -6.39 9.41
CA PHE A 145 -6.58 -7.01 9.15
C PHE A 145 -7.38 -6.15 8.14
N PRO A 146 -8.10 -6.76 7.18
CA PRO A 146 -8.83 -6.01 6.17
C PRO A 146 -9.89 -5.09 6.78
N VAL A 147 -9.95 -3.86 6.27
CA VAL A 147 -10.95 -2.85 6.63
C VAL A 147 -11.73 -2.43 5.39
N ARG A 148 -12.96 -1.93 5.55
CA ARG A 148 -13.73 -1.40 4.42
C ARG A 148 -13.26 -0.01 4.00
N GLU A 149 -12.88 0.78 4.98
CA GLU A 149 -12.39 2.14 4.84
C GLU A 149 -11.11 2.26 5.67
N LEU A 150 -10.10 2.90 5.10
CA LEU A 150 -8.82 3.13 5.75
C LEU A 150 -8.71 4.59 6.17
N GLU A 151 -8.61 4.82 7.46
CA GLU A 151 -8.29 6.14 8.02
C GLU A 151 -6.78 6.36 8.08
N LEU A 152 -6.31 7.56 7.71
CA LEU A 152 -4.89 7.97 7.60
C LEU A 152 -4.47 9.03 8.61
#